data_AF-A0A380TUS3-F1
#
_entry.id   AF-A0A380TUS3-F1
#
_cell.length_a   1.000
_cell.length_b   1.000
_cell.length_c   1.000
_cell.angle_alpha   90.00
_cell.angle_beta   90.00
_cell.angle_gamma   90.00
#
_symmetry.space_group_name_H-M   'P 1'
#
loop_
_entity.id
_entity.type
_entity.pdbx_description
1 polymer ?
#
loop_
_entity_poly.entity_id
_entity_poly.type
_entity_poly.pdbx_seq_one_letter_code
_entity_poly.pdbx_strand_id
1 'polypeptide(L)' 'MRSRQIYAVYRGEQNLTDGTAEEIAKFLGLKVKTVRNLALGKRAHEKGQRLVVVKLGKEKGVGDEQGSSRG' A
#
# COMPACT_ATOMS: atom_id res chain seq x y z
N MET A 1 -10.84 -13.62 7.51
CA MET A 1 -10.02 -12.43 7.79
C MET A 1 -9.81 -11.64 6.50
N ARG A 2 -10.30 -10.40 6.40
CA ARG A 2 -10.03 -9.53 5.24
C ARG A 2 -8.64 -8.91 5.41
N SER A 3 -7.64 -9.45 4.72
CA SER A 3 -6.32 -8.85 4.71
C SER A 3 -6.36 -7.53 3.95
N ARG A 4 -6.11 -6.41 4.64
CA ARG A 4 -5.96 -5.11 3.98
C ARG A 4 -4.54 -5.02 3.43
N GLN A 5 -4.46 -4.80 2.12
CA GLN A 5 -3.17 -4.62 1.45
C GLN A 5 -2.77 -3.16 1.61
N ILE A 6 -1.66 -2.92 2.30
CA ILE A 6 -1.08 -1.60 2.49
C ILE A 6 -0.04 -1.35 1.40
N TYR A 7 -0.05 -0.13 0.90
CA TYR A 7 0.89 0.40 -0.08
C TYR A 7 1.47 1.71 0.47
N ALA A 8 2.66 2.07 0.02
CA ALA A 8 3.26 3.37 0.28
C ALA A 8 3.65 4.02 -1.04
N VAL A 9 3.49 5.33 -1.10
CA VAL A 9 3.77 6.16 -2.27
C VAL A 9 4.94 7.06 -1.94
N TYR A 10 5.95 7.03 -2.79
CA TYR A 10 7.15 7.84 -2.69
C TYR A 10 7.29 8.71 -3.94
N ARG A 11 7.88 9.89 -3.77
CA ARG A 11 8.33 10.73 -4.88
C ARG A 11 9.82 10.98 -4.71
N GLY A 12 10.63 10.29 -5.51
CA GLY A 12 12.07 10.22 -5.25
C GLY A 12 12.32 9.49 -3.92
N GLU A 13 12.91 10.17 -2.95
CA GLU A 13 13.19 9.64 -1.60
C GLU A 13 12.15 10.04 -0.56
N GLN A 14 11.23 10.97 -0.90
CA GLN A 14 10.23 11.45 0.04
C GLN A 14 9.00 10.55 0.05
N ASN A 15 8.59 10.09 1.24
CA ASN A 15 7.29 9.45 1.43
C ASN A 15 6.18 10.50 1.32
N LEU A 16 5.20 10.27 0.45
CA LEU A 16 4.05 11.15 0.26
C LEU A 16 2.85 10.71 1.10
N THR A 17 2.56 9.40 1.08
CA THR A 17 1.42 8.81 1.79
C THR A 17 1.58 7.29 1.84
N ASP A 18 1.00 6.68 2.84
CA ASP A 18 0.83 5.24 2.97
C ASP A 18 -0.61 4.92 3.38
N GLY A 19 -1.05 3.71 3.05
CA GLY A 19 -2.39 3.26 3.36
C GLY A 19 -2.93 2.25 2.36
N THR A 20 -4.24 2.08 2.36
CA THR A 20 -4.89 1.20 1.40
C THR A 20 -4.88 1.79 -0.01
N ALA A 21 -5.09 0.94 -1.03
CA ALA A 21 -5.20 1.41 -2.41
C ALA A 21 -6.34 2.43 -2.62
N GLU A 22 -7.36 2.43 -1.75
CA GLU A 22 -8.49 3.36 -1.79
C GLU A 22 -8.10 4.74 -1.24
N GLU A 23 -7.38 4.78 -0.12
CA GLU A 23 -6.88 6.02 0.47
C GLU A 23 -5.89 6.72 -0.45
N ILE A 24 -4.94 5.96 -1.00
CA ILE A 24 -3.96 6.48 -1.96
C ILE A 24 -4.64 6.97 -3.24
N ALA A 25 -5.66 6.24 -3.73
CA ALA A 25 -6.43 6.65 -4.89
C ALA A 25 -7.13 7.99 -4.65
N LYS A 26 -7.75 8.16 -3.47
CA LYS A 26 -8.41 9.41 -3.08
C LYS A 26 -7.41 10.56 -2.94
N PHE A 27 -6.25 10.32 -2.32
CA PHE A 27 -5.20 11.32 -2.14
C PHE A 27 -4.63 11.81 -3.48
N LEU A 28 -4.38 10.89 -4.42
CA LEU A 28 -3.80 11.21 -5.72
C LEU A 28 -4.84 11.59 -6.78
N GLY A 29 -6.14 11.50 -6.49
CA GLY A 29 -7.20 11.67 -7.48
C GLY A 29 -7.20 10.60 -8.58
N LEU A 30 -6.68 9.41 -8.29
CA LEU A 30 -6.57 8.30 -9.24
C LEU A 30 -7.62 7.22 -9.00
N LYS A 31 -7.79 6.32 -9.96
CA LYS A 31 -8.60 5.11 -9.76
C LYS A 31 -7.81 4.07 -8.95
N VAL A 32 -8.48 3.33 -8.07
CA VAL A 32 -7.89 2.22 -7.29
C VAL A 32 -7.16 1.21 -8.19
N LYS A 33 -7.72 0.91 -9.36
CA LYS A 33 -7.09 0.03 -10.37
C LYS A 33 -5.73 0.57 -10.84
N THR A 34 -5.60 1.88 -10.99
CA THR A 34 -4.34 2.55 -11.37
C THR A 34 -3.31 2.39 -10.27
N VAL A 35 -3.68 2.62 -9.00
CA VAL A 35 -2.78 2.43 -7.85
C VAL A 35 -2.25 1.00 -7.78
N ARG A 36 -3.14 0.01 -7.95
CA ARG A 36 -2.73 -1.42 -7.99
C ARG A 36 -1.79 -1.72 -9.16
N ASN A 37 -2.03 -1.14 -10.33
CA ASN A 37 -1.16 -1.30 -11.49
C ASN A 37 0.20 -0.61 -11.31
N LEU A 38 0.24 0.52 -10.62
CA LEU A 38 1.49 1.22 -10.27
C LEU A 38 2.33 0.37 -9.31
N ALA A 39 1.70 -0.27 -8.32
CA ALA A 39 2.37 -1.21 -7.41
C ALA A 39 2.93 -2.47 -8.11
N LEU A 40 2.43 -2.80 -9.31
CA LEU A 40 2.94 -3.90 -10.15
C LEU A 40 4.09 -3.47 -11.08
N GLY A 41 4.60 -2.23 -10.95
CA GLY A 41 5.72 -1.72 -11.74
C GLY A 41 5.38 -1.38 -13.20
N LYS A 42 4.11 -1.45 -13.61
CA LYS A 42 3.74 -1.31 -15.04
C LYS A 42 3.73 0.14 -15.57
N ARG A 43 3.76 1.18 -14.72
CA ARG A 43 3.62 2.59 -15.16
C ARG A 43 4.34 3.64 -14.31
N ALA A 44 5.41 3.32 -13.58
CA ALA A 44 6.15 4.32 -12.78
C ALA A 44 7.11 5.21 -13.61
N HIS A 45 6.96 5.23 -14.95
CA HIS A 45 7.84 5.95 -15.88
C HIS A 45 7.08 6.93 -16.77
N GLU A 46 6.03 7.60 -16.25
CA GLU A 46 5.52 8.78 -16.95
C GLU A 46 6.45 9.98 -16.65
N LYS A 47 7.21 10.33 -17.70
CA LYS A 47 8.19 11.43 -17.83
C LYS A 47 8.10 12.50 -16.72
N GLY A 48 9.10 12.49 -15.83
CA GLY A 48 9.41 13.63 -14.95
C GLY A 48 8.85 13.55 -13.52
N GLN A 49 7.96 12.61 -13.21
CA GLN A 49 7.45 12.42 -11.84
C GLN A 49 7.73 10.98 -11.37
N ARG A 50 8.82 10.85 -10.59
CA ARG A 50 9.35 9.60 -10.01
C ARG A 50 8.45 9.09 -8.87
N LEU A 51 7.17 8.85 -9.17
CA LEU A 51 6.19 8.29 -8.25
C LEU A 51 6.38 6.78 -8.17
N VAL A 52 6.82 6.30 -7.00
CA VAL A 52 7.06 4.88 -6.74
C VAL A 52 6.00 4.40 -5.76
N VAL A 53 5.24 3.39 -6.15
CA VAL A 53 4.27 2.73 -5.27
C VAL A 53 4.84 1.40 -4.82
N VAL A 54 5.13 1.27 -3.53
CA VAL A 54 5.71 0.08 -2.92
C VAL A 54 4.64 -0.67 -2.14
N LYS A 55 4.61 -1.99 -2.30
CA LYS A 55 3.71 -2.87 -1.56
C LYS A 55 4.38 -3.25 -0.24
N LEU A 56 3.94 -2.64 0.87
CA LEU A 56 4.57 -2.82 2.18
C LEU A 56 4.22 -4.18 2.81
N GLY A 57 2.99 -4.63 2.65
CA GLY A 57 2.55 -5.87 3.26
C GLY A 57 1.05 -5.93 3.47
N LYS A 58 0.57 -7.09 3.92
CA LYS A 58 -0.81 -7.22 4.40
C LYS A 58 -0.77 -6.99 5.89
N GLU A 59 -1.52 -6.02 6.36
CA GLU A 59 -1.82 -5.94 7.78
C GLU A 59 -2.61 -7.22 8.13
N LYS A 60 -1.95 -8.16 8.80
CA LYS A 60 -2.64 -9.20 9.53
C LYS A 60 -3.22 -8.47 10.73
N GLY A 61 -4.52 -8.24 10.75
CA GLY A 61 -5.18 -7.90 12.00
C GLY A 61 -4.70 -8.92 13.02
N VAL A 62 -4.09 -8.44 14.09
CA VAL A 62 -3.58 -9.25 15.20
C VAL A 62 -4.73 -10.17 15.59
N GLY A 63 -4.63 -11.43 15.17
CA GLY A 63 -5.50 -12.47 15.69
C GLY A 63 -4.99 -12.71 17.09
N ASP A 64 -5.85 -12.44 18.07
CA ASP A 64 -5.66 -12.66 19.49
C ASP A 64 -4.73 -13.84 19.75
N GLU A 65 -3.64 -13.53 20.45
CA GLU A 65 -2.73 -14.49 21.03
C GLU A 65 -3.55 -15.42 21.93
N GLN A 66 -3.90 -16.60 21.43
CA GLN A 66 -4.36 -17.70 22.26
C GLN A 66 -3.19 -18.10 23.15
N GLY A 67 -3.11 -17.46 24.32
CA GLY A 67 -2.29 -17.90 25.42
C GLY A 67 -2.78 -19.26 25.93
N SER A 68 -2.32 -20.33 25.28
CA SER A 68 -2.23 -21.65 25.91
C SER A 68 -1.28 -21.52 27.10
N SER A 69 -1.82 -21.33 28.30
CA SER A 69 -1.11 -21.67 29.53
C SER A 69 -1.70 -22.97 30.06
N ARG A 70 -0.99 -24.07 29.77
CA ARG A 70 -1.05 -25.27 30.61
C ARG A 70 -0.45 -24.89 31.96
N GLY A 71 -1.23 -25.05 33.01
CA GLY A 71 -0.80 -25.11 34.41
C GLY A 71 -1.57 -26.25 35.06
#